data_AF-A0A7S2I2Q4-F1
#
_entry.id   AF-A0A7S2I2Q4-F1
#
_cell.length_a   1.000
_cell.length_b   1.000
_cell.length_c   1.000
_cell.angle_alpha   90.00
_cell.angle_beta   90.00
_cell.angle_gamma   90.00
#
_symmetry.space_group_name_H-M   'P 1'
#
loop_
_entity.id
_entity.type
_entity.pdbx_description
1 polymer ?
#
loop_
_entity_poly.entity_id
_entity_poly.type
_entity_poly.pdbx_seq_one_letter_code
_entity_poly.pdbx_strand_id
1 'polypeptide(L)'
;TTLTAKLKGSLSARVLEAIGAASRKMEELGMDSSTVMLTDVGSQIDAVVAKAEEAAKAEKKHLHAWSTCGGERVMMWTPAVLLCEVCEYVIADLQGKMATASIEADEIAAALKAAAMHINNVHYVLCAEAGERRESSNDGTGHAVRDKGRHGEKLENFTEMPEATECSLLMVEVASLRLYTTSTYTLINGPLRSSGSKTVAELKASPHPLAVTTHYITNGLKKMRALNFRTFTKASQGKDSIIDEADAPPASSPTGAAGATASATAGDMAGGMAGGMAG
;
A
#
# COMPACT_ATOMS: atom_id res chain seq x y z
N THR A 1 4.99 -19.20 -22.50
CA THR A 1 3.71 -19.70 -21.92
C THR A 1 3.48 -18.94 -20.63
N THR A 2 2.56 -17.98 -20.71
CA THR A 2 2.50 -16.77 -19.88
C THR A 2 2.07 -17.06 -18.43
N LEU A 3 2.59 -16.29 -17.46
CA LEU A 3 2.20 -16.32 -16.03
C LEU A 3 0.67 -16.40 -15.85
N THR A 4 -0.06 -15.70 -16.72
CA THR A 4 -1.53 -15.67 -16.83
C THR A 4 -2.17 -17.03 -17.11
N ALA A 5 -1.57 -17.91 -17.92
CA ALA A 5 -2.10 -19.23 -18.21
C ALA A 5 -1.91 -20.22 -17.03
N LYS A 6 -0.82 -20.06 -16.25
CA LYS A 6 -0.65 -20.79 -14.99
C LYS A 6 -1.59 -20.27 -13.91
N LEU A 7 -1.85 -18.96 -13.87
CA LEU A 7 -2.76 -18.31 -12.93
C LEU A 7 -4.22 -18.73 -13.13
N LYS A 8 -4.71 -18.77 -14.37
CA LYS A 8 -6.13 -19.01 -14.68
C LYS A 8 -6.66 -20.35 -14.17
N GLY A 9 -5.94 -21.44 -14.44
CA GLY A 9 -6.39 -22.78 -14.05
C GLY A 9 -6.01 -23.15 -12.63
N SER A 10 -4.84 -22.71 -12.16
CA SER A 10 -4.32 -23.15 -10.86
C SER A 10 -4.83 -22.30 -9.71
N LEU A 11 -4.88 -20.97 -9.83
CA LEU A 11 -5.17 -20.12 -8.67
C LEU A 11 -6.66 -20.15 -8.32
N SER A 12 -7.54 -19.92 -9.29
CA SER A 12 -9.01 -19.97 -9.06
C SER A 12 -9.44 -21.33 -8.51
N ALA A 13 -8.96 -22.43 -9.13
CA ALA A 13 -9.23 -23.78 -8.65
C ALA A 13 -8.70 -24.02 -7.23
N ARG A 14 -7.47 -23.59 -6.89
CA ARG A 14 -6.90 -23.76 -5.56
C ARG A 14 -7.63 -22.96 -4.49
N VAL A 15 -8.06 -21.74 -4.79
CA VAL A 15 -8.85 -20.93 -3.85
C VAL A 15 -10.21 -21.57 -3.62
N LEU A 16 -10.91 -21.96 -4.69
CA LEU A 16 -12.21 -22.64 -4.59
C LEU A 16 -12.10 -23.99 -3.87
N GLU A 17 -11.02 -24.73 -4.10
CA GLU A 17 -10.73 -25.98 -3.40
C GLU A 17 -10.50 -25.74 -1.90
N ALA A 18 -9.72 -24.74 -1.53
CA ALA A 18 -9.47 -24.38 -0.14
C ALA A 18 -10.76 -23.92 0.58
N ILE A 19 -11.56 -23.08 -0.08
CA ILE A 19 -12.87 -22.63 0.42
C ILE A 19 -13.84 -23.81 0.56
N GLY A 20 -13.89 -24.70 -0.45
CA GLY A 20 -14.74 -25.88 -0.43
C GLY A 20 -14.32 -26.89 0.65
N ALA A 21 -13.02 -27.06 0.88
CA ALA A 21 -12.50 -27.89 1.96
C ALA A 21 -12.88 -27.35 3.33
N ALA A 22 -12.72 -26.03 3.54
CA ALA A 22 -13.13 -25.38 4.79
C ALA A 22 -14.65 -25.47 4.99
N SER A 23 -15.45 -25.32 3.93
CA SER A 23 -16.91 -25.44 3.99
C SER A 23 -17.36 -26.84 4.40
N ARG A 24 -16.78 -27.90 3.79
CA ARG A 24 -17.03 -29.28 4.20
C ARG A 24 -16.63 -29.53 5.65
N LYS A 25 -15.54 -28.92 6.11
CA LYS A 25 -15.09 -29.05 7.50
C LYS A 25 -16.08 -28.43 8.50
N MET A 26 -16.72 -27.31 8.15
CA MET A 26 -17.79 -26.75 8.98
C MET A 26 -19.02 -27.67 9.05
N GLU A 27 -19.40 -28.29 7.93
CA GLU A 27 -20.51 -29.24 7.88
C GLU A 27 -20.23 -30.48 8.75
N GLU A 28 -18.99 -31.00 8.73
CA GLU A 28 -18.55 -32.07 9.65
C GLU A 28 -18.69 -31.69 11.13
N LEU A 29 -18.52 -30.41 11.46
CA LEU A 29 -18.66 -29.87 12.82
C LEU A 29 -20.10 -29.47 13.17
N GLY A 30 -21.08 -29.74 12.30
CA GLY A 30 -22.50 -29.51 12.55
C GLY A 30 -22.97 -28.07 12.34
N MET A 31 -22.18 -27.22 11.67
CA MET A 31 -22.63 -25.88 11.25
C MET A 31 -23.25 -25.93 9.85
N ASP A 32 -24.34 -25.19 9.66
CA ASP A 32 -24.97 -25.01 8.36
C ASP A 32 -24.10 -24.11 7.46
N SER A 33 -23.67 -24.64 6.31
CA SER A 33 -22.85 -23.91 5.34
C SER A 33 -23.57 -22.74 4.69
N SER A 34 -24.91 -22.68 4.78
CA SER A 34 -25.71 -21.52 4.32
C SER A 34 -25.36 -20.21 5.06
N THR A 35 -24.73 -20.32 6.23
CA THR A 35 -24.33 -19.19 7.08
C THR A 35 -23.22 -18.34 6.45
N VAL A 36 -22.40 -18.90 5.55
CA VAL A 36 -21.30 -18.18 4.91
C VAL A 36 -21.65 -17.96 3.44
N MET A 37 -22.10 -16.74 3.11
CA MET A 37 -22.39 -16.29 1.75
C MET A 37 -21.11 -16.28 0.89
N LEU A 38 -20.73 -17.44 0.36
CA LEU A 38 -19.58 -17.64 -0.53
C LEU A 38 -19.96 -17.63 -2.02
N THR A 39 -21.25 -17.47 -2.33
CA THR A 39 -21.81 -17.64 -3.68
C THR A 39 -21.25 -16.68 -4.72
N ASP A 40 -20.54 -15.62 -4.32
CA ASP A 40 -19.95 -14.63 -5.24
C ASP A 40 -18.41 -14.67 -5.27
N VAL A 41 -17.74 -15.49 -4.45
CA VAL A 41 -16.27 -15.48 -4.41
C VAL A 41 -15.67 -16.03 -5.71
N GLY A 42 -16.26 -17.06 -6.29
CA GLY A 42 -15.80 -17.64 -7.56
C GLY A 42 -15.90 -16.67 -8.73
N SER A 43 -17.08 -16.05 -8.92
CA SER A 43 -17.31 -15.04 -9.96
C SER A 43 -16.36 -13.86 -9.83
N GLN A 44 -16.07 -13.41 -8.61
CA GLN A 44 -15.13 -12.32 -8.38
C GLN A 44 -13.68 -12.70 -8.70
N ILE A 45 -13.23 -13.89 -8.32
CA ILE A 45 -11.89 -14.37 -8.70
C ILE A 45 -11.79 -14.42 -10.22
N ASP A 46 -12.79 -14.98 -10.89
CA ASP A 46 -12.81 -15.08 -12.34
C ASP A 46 -12.82 -13.71 -13.01
N ALA A 47 -13.56 -12.74 -12.47
CA ALA A 47 -13.56 -11.35 -12.93
C ALA A 47 -12.18 -10.69 -12.77
N VAL A 48 -11.50 -10.88 -11.63
CA VAL A 48 -10.15 -10.34 -11.43
C VAL A 48 -9.14 -11.02 -12.33
N VAL A 49 -9.23 -12.33 -12.51
CA VAL A 49 -8.37 -13.09 -13.44
C VAL A 49 -8.59 -12.60 -14.87
N ALA A 50 -9.83 -12.37 -15.29
CA ALA A 50 -10.15 -11.81 -16.61
C ALA A 50 -9.55 -10.41 -16.78
N LYS A 51 -9.70 -9.53 -15.79
CA LYS A 51 -9.12 -8.18 -15.80
C LYS A 51 -7.59 -8.20 -15.84
N ALA A 52 -6.96 -9.11 -15.09
CA ALA A 52 -5.53 -9.36 -15.13
C ALA A 52 -5.05 -9.81 -16.51
N GLU A 53 -5.81 -10.67 -17.20
CA GLU A 53 -5.53 -11.07 -18.57
C GLU A 53 -5.64 -9.89 -19.54
N GLU A 54 -6.67 -9.05 -19.41
CA GLU A 54 -6.82 -7.84 -20.21
C GLU A 54 -5.63 -6.89 -20.01
N ALA A 55 -5.24 -6.64 -18.76
CA ALA A 55 -4.08 -5.81 -18.43
C ALA A 55 -2.78 -6.39 -19.04
N ALA A 56 -2.56 -7.71 -18.90
CA ALA A 56 -1.39 -8.37 -19.49
C ALA A 56 -1.39 -8.33 -21.03
N LYS A 57 -2.57 -8.43 -21.67
CA LYS A 57 -2.71 -8.29 -23.14
C LYS A 57 -2.45 -6.87 -23.60
N ALA A 58 -2.99 -5.87 -22.89
CA ALA A 58 -2.74 -4.46 -23.15
C ALA A 58 -1.26 -4.13 -23.01
N GLU A 59 -0.61 -4.65 -21.97
CA GLU A 59 0.82 -4.48 -21.75
C GLU A 59 1.67 -5.15 -22.84
N LYS A 60 1.27 -6.32 -23.34
CA LYS A 60 1.94 -6.96 -24.49
C LYS A 60 1.88 -6.11 -25.76
N LYS A 61 0.83 -5.28 -25.93
CA LYS A 61 0.74 -4.28 -27.01
C LYS A 61 1.69 -3.10 -26.77
N HIS A 62 1.90 -2.71 -25.51
CA HIS A 62 2.86 -1.67 -25.11
C HIS A 62 4.30 -2.17 -24.96
N LEU A 63 4.55 -3.48 -24.97
CA LEU A 63 5.88 -4.10 -24.98
C LEU A 63 6.69 -3.78 -26.25
N HIS A 64 6.04 -3.30 -27.32
CA HIS A 64 6.72 -2.72 -28.48
C HIS A 64 7.04 -1.22 -28.34
N ALA A 65 6.69 -0.58 -27.23
CA ALA A 65 6.92 0.84 -26.94
C ALA A 65 7.88 1.07 -25.76
N TRP A 66 8.83 0.15 -25.54
CA TRP A 66 9.78 0.25 -24.43
C TRP A 66 10.72 1.47 -24.55
N SER A 67 10.74 2.29 -23.51
CA SER A 67 11.84 3.22 -23.22
C SER A 67 12.78 2.56 -22.21
N THR A 68 14.06 2.48 -22.55
CA THR A 68 15.12 2.05 -21.65
C THR A 68 15.42 3.16 -20.65
N CYS A 69 14.87 3.08 -19.43
CA CYS A 69 15.44 3.79 -18.29
C CYS A 69 16.42 2.85 -17.57
N GLY A 70 17.72 3.07 -17.75
CA GLY A 70 18.76 2.50 -16.88
C GLY A 70 19.21 1.05 -17.15
N GLY A 71 18.82 0.42 -18.26
CA GLY A 71 19.40 -0.88 -18.68
C GLY A 71 18.91 -2.11 -17.91
N GLU A 72 18.13 -1.95 -16.84
CA GLU A 72 17.49 -3.07 -16.14
C GLU A 72 16.10 -3.36 -16.71
N ARG A 73 15.85 -4.62 -17.04
CA ARG A 73 14.52 -5.11 -17.41
C ARG A 73 13.64 -5.14 -16.17
N VAL A 74 12.94 -4.04 -15.88
CA VAL A 74 11.89 -4.04 -14.87
C VAL A 74 10.70 -4.81 -15.43
N MET A 75 10.41 -5.99 -14.90
CA MET A 75 9.07 -6.58 -15.08
C MET A 75 8.09 -5.56 -14.49
N MET A 76 7.29 -4.91 -15.33
CA MET A 76 6.13 -4.19 -14.84
C MET A 76 5.16 -5.25 -14.33
N TRP A 77 4.97 -5.29 -13.01
CA TRP A 77 4.01 -6.19 -12.44
C TRP A 77 2.62 -5.60 -12.66
N THR A 78 1.77 -6.36 -13.34
CA THR A 78 0.36 -6.01 -13.49
C THR A 78 -0.34 -5.96 -12.12
N PRO A 79 -1.44 -5.22 -11.97
CA PRO A 79 -2.28 -5.28 -10.78
C PRO A 79 -2.75 -6.69 -10.40
N ALA A 80 -2.65 -7.66 -11.32
CA ALA A 80 -2.88 -9.08 -11.04
C ALA A 80 -2.03 -9.64 -9.90
N VAL A 81 -0.84 -9.08 -9.66
CA VAL A 81 0.04 -9.56 -8.57
C VAL A 81 -0.62 -9.39 -7.20
N LEU A 82 -1.47 -8.36 -7.02
CA LEU A 82 -2.23 -8.15 -5.79
C LEU A 82 -3.21 -9.31 -5.55
N LEU A 83 -3.90 -9.77 -6.59
CA LEU A 83 -4.77 -10.96 -6.49
C LEU A 83 -3.96 -12.19 -6.11
N CYS A 84 -2.81 -12.41 -6.76
CA CYS A 84 -1.97 -13.56 -6.46
C CYS A 84 -1.57 -13.59 -4.98
N GLU A 85 -1.01 -12.50 -4.47
CA GLU A 85 -0.56 -12.45 -3.07
C GLU A 85 -1.71 -12.64 -2.08
N VAL A 86 -2.86 -12.00 -2.32
CA VAL A 86 -4.03 -12.15 -1.44
C VAL A 86 -4.61 -13.56 -1.49
N CYS A 87 -4.75 -14.15 -2.68
CA CYS A 87 -5.25 -15.51 -2.82
C CYS A 87 -4.30 -16.56 -2.22
N GLU A 88 -2.99 -16.43 -2.42
CA GLU A 88 -2.01 -17.32 -1.81
C GLU A 88 -2.03 -17.23 -0.29
N TYR A 89 -2.16 -16.01 0.26
CA TYR A 89 -2.34 -15.82 1.70
C TYR A 89 -3.62 -16.51 2.19
N VAL A 90 -4.75 -16.30 1.50
CA VAL A 90 -6.04 -16.90 1.87
C VAL A 90 -5.96 -18.43 1.85
N ILE A 91 -5.36 -19.02 0.82
CA ILE A 91 -5.16 -20.48 0.73
C ILE A 91 -4.33 -20.96 1.93
N ALA A 92 -3.19 -20.31 2.21
CA ALA A 92 -2.31 -20.69 3.28
C ALA A 92 -2.96 -20.56 4.67
N ASP A 93 -3.72 -19.48 4.92
CA ASP A 93 -4.44 -19.26 6.18
C ASP A 93 -5.52 -20.31 6.41
N LEU A 94 -6.35 -20.59 5.40
CA LEU A 94 -7.39 -21.62 5.48
C LEU A 94 -6.78 -23.01 5.69
N GLN A 95 -5.74 -23.36 4.94
CA GLN A 95 -5.05 -24.65 5.09
C GLN A 95 -4.40 -24.81 6.47
N GLY A 96 -3.73 -23.76 6.98
CA GLY A 96 -3.12 -23.78 8.31
C GLY A 96 -4.15 -23.97 9.43
N LYS A 97 -5.29 -23.29 9.31
CA LYS A 97 -6.42 -23.43 10.24
C LYS A 97 -7.02 -24.83 10.21
N MET A 98 -7.31 -25.37 9.02
CA MET A 98 -7.84 -26.72 8.87
C MET A 98 -6.88 -27.82 9.33
N ALA A 99 -5.57 -27.58 9.29
CA ALA A 99 -4.55 -28.52 9.79
C ALA A 99 -4.51 -28.59 11.33
N THR A 100 -5.16 -27.65 12.03
CA THR A 100 -5.20 -27.62 13.49
C THR A 100 -6.26 -28.60 14.00
N ALA A 101 -5.84 -29.61 14.76
CA ALA A 101 -6.72 -30.70 15.21
C ALA A 101 -7.87 -30.27 16.13
N SER A 102 -7.77 -29.10 16.77
CA SER A 102 -8.72 -28.55 17.74
C SER A 102 -9.43 -27.29 17.25
N ILE A 103 -9.50 -27.09 15.92
CA ILE A 103 -10.16 -25.89 15.39
C ILE A 103 -11.66 -25.97 15.61
N GLU A 104 -12.22 -24.89 16.16
CA GLU A 104 -13.66 -24.77 16.38
C GLU A 104 -14.35 -24.28 15.11
N ALA A 105 -15.63 -24.65 14.94
CA ALA A 105 -16.38 -24.33 13.74
C ALA A 105 -16.53 -22.81 13.51
N ASP A 106 -16.67 -22.04 14.59
CA ASP A 106 -16.71 -20.58 14.57
C ASP A 106 -15.40 -19.96 14.04
N GLU A 107 -14.25 -20.58 14.31
CA GLU A 107 -12.95 -20.10 13.82
C GLU A 107 -12.81 -20.31 12.30
N ILE A 108 -13.33 -21.44 11.80
CA ILE A 108 -13.38 -21.70 10.35
C ILE A 108 -14.34 -20.72 9.67
N ALA A 109 -15.52 -20.49 10.25
CA ALA A 109 -16.49 -19.54 9.72
C ALA A 109 -15.91 -18.11 9.66
N ALA A 110 -15.22 -17.69 10.72
CA ALA A 110 -14.51 -16.41 10.76
C ALA A 110 -13.42 -16.32 9.69
N ALA A 111 -12.65 -17.40 9.48
CA ALA A 111 -11.62 -17.47 8.45
C ALA A 111 -12.19 -17.38 7.03
N LEU A 112 -13.27 -18.11 6.74
CA LEU A 112 -13.96 -18.06 5.46
C LEU A 112 -14.55 -16.67 5.18
N LYS A 113 -15.13 -16.02 6.20
CA LYS A 113 -15.64 -14.65 6.09
C LYS A 113 -14.50 -13.66 5.80
N ALA A 114 -13.37 -13.80 6.49
CA ALA A 114 -12.19 -12.97 6.23
C ALA A 114 -11.63 -13.19 4.81
N ALA A 115 -11.53 -14.45 4.37
CA ALA A 115 -11.10 -14.81 3.02
C ALA A 115 -11.97 -14.15 1.94
N ALA A 116 -13.30 -14.31 2.05
CA ALA A 116 -14.25 -13.69 1.13
C ALA A 116 -14.12 -12.17 1.13
N MET A 117 -13.99 -11.55 2.31
CA MET A 117 -13.79 -10.10 2.44
C MET A 117 -12.53 -9.62 1.70
N HIS A 118 -11.40 -10.31 1.83
CA HIS A 118 -10.16 -9.91 1.16
C HIS A 118 -10.23 -10.07 -0.36
N ILE A 119 -10.88 -11.13 -0.84
CA ILE A 119 -11.12 -11.34 -2.27
C ILE A 119 -12.07 -10.25 -2.83
N ASN A 120 -13.16 -9.96 -2.11
CA ASN A 120 -14.08 -8.87 -2.44
C ASN A 120 -13.34 -7.52 -2.57
N ASN A 121 -12.40 -7.23 -1.67
CA ASN A 121 -11.62 -5.99 -1.70
C ASN A 121 -10.70 -5.91 -2.93
N VAL A 122 -10.04 -7.01 -3.30
CA VAL A 122 -9.22 -7.06 -4.52
C VAL A 122 -10.09 -6.87 -5.75
N HIS A 123 -11.24 -7.56 -5.81
CA HIS A 123 -12.22 -7.38 -6.88
C HIS A 123 -12.71 -5.92 -6.97
N TYR A 124 -13.03 -5.32 -5.83
CA TYR A 124 -13.44 -3.93 -5.75
C TYR A 124 -12.40 -2.98 -6.35
N VAL A 125 -11.12 -3.14 -5.96
CA VAL A 125 -10.04 -2.25 -6.39
C VAL A 125 -9.72 -2.41 -7.88
N LEU A 126 -9.78 -3.64 -8.40
CA LEU A 126 -9.30 -3.95 -9.75
C LEU A 126 -10.39 -3.91 -10.81
N CYS A 127 -11.62 -4.26 -10.47
CA CYS A 127 -12.69 -4.54 -11.44
C CYS A 127 -13.92 -3.67 -11.23
N ALA A 128 -14.33 -3.46 -9.97
CA ALA A 128 -15.55 -2.75 -9.68
C ALA A 128 -15.43 -1.25 -9.90
N GLU A 129 -16.57 -0.63 -10.17
CA GLU A 129 -16.69 0.82 -10.18
C GLU A 129 -16.63 1.37 -8.75
N ALA A 130 -15.87 2.45 -8.58
CA ALA A 130 -15.79 3.17 -7.33
C ALA A 130 -17.11 3.87 -7.04
N GLY A 131 -17.49 3.86 -5.77
CA GLY A 131 -18.68 4.54 -5.30
C GLY A 131 -18.64 4.66 -3.79
N GLU A 132 -19.42 5.61 -3.27
CA GLU A 132 -19.49 5.84 -1.83
C GLU A 132 -19.90 4.56 -1.09
N ARG A 133 -19.03 4.07 -0.21
CA ARG A 133 -19.32 2.93 0.68
C ARG A 133 -19.06 3.33 2.11
N ARG A 134 -20.05 3.10 2.96
CA ARG A 134 -19.86 3.16 4.42
C ARG A 134 -19.23 1.87 4.87
N GLU A 135 -18.08 2.00 5.51
CA GLU A 135 -17.38 0.88 6.12
C GLU A 135 -17.08 1.20 7.56
N SER A 136 -16.94 0.17 8.39
CA SER A 136 -16.47 0.33 9.75
C SER A 136 -15.10 0.99 9.73
N SER A 137 -14.95 2.06 10.51
CA SER A 137 -13.67 2.72 10.70
C SER A 137 -12.67 1.75 11.33
N ASN A 138 -11.38 1.99 11.06
CA ASN A 138 -10.28 1.23 11.64
C ASN A 138 -10.16 1.43 13.17
N ASP A 139 -10.81 2.44 13.73
CA ASP A 139 -10.89 2.73 15.16
C ASP A 139 -11.97 1.89 15.90
N GLY A 140 -12.81 1.15 15.16
CA GLY A 140 -13.89 0.33 15.73
C GLY A 140 -15.05 1.11 16.35
N THR A 141 -15.05 2.43 16.25
CA THR A 141 -16.03 3.35 16.87
C THR A 141 -16.79 4.22 15.87
N GLY A 142 -16.31 4.34 14.63
CA GLY A 142 -16.93 5.16 13.60
C GLY A 142 -17.24 4.44 12.29
N HIS A 143 -17.81 5.18 11.35
CA HIS A 143 -17.93 4.77 9.95
C HIS A 143 -17.08 5.69 9.07
N ALA A 144 -16.24 5.11 8.23
CA ALA A 144 -15.55 5.82 7.17
C ALA A 144 -16.36 5.73 5.88
N VAL A 145 -16.45 6.83 5.12
CA VAL A 145 -16.99 6.81 3.76
C VAL A 145 -15.83 6.68 2.80
N ARG A 146 -15.67 5.51 2.19
CA ARG A 146 -14.71 5.31 1.09
C ARG A 146 -15.24 5.98 -0.17
N ASP A 147 -14.31 6.49 -0.99
CA ASP A 147 -14.58 7.03 -2.33
C ASP A 147 -15.72 8.08 -2.33
N LYS A 148 -15.72 8.94 -1.31
CA LYS A 148 -16.69 10.03 -1.16
C LYS A 148 -16.69 10.94 -2.40
N GLY A 149 -17.86 11.20 -2.97
CA GLY A 149 -18.06 12.01 -4.17
C GLY A 149 -17.63 11.32 -5.48
N ARG A 150 -17.35 10.01 -5.45
CA ARG A 150 -17.01 9.22 -6.63
C ARG A 150 -18.25 8.49 -7.14
N HIS A 151 -18.39 8.46 -8.46
CA HIS A 151 -19.57 8.00 -9.18
C HIS A 151 -19.15 7.20 -10.42
N GLY A 152 -18.73 5.95 -10.22
CA GLY A 152 -18.48 5.03 -11.32
C GLY A 152 -17.02 4.90 -11.74
N GLU A 153 -16.07 5.56 -11.05
CA GLU A 153 -14.68 5.56 -11.50
C GLU A 153 -14.02 4.19 -11.43
N LYS A 154 -13.34 3.80 -12.52
CA LYS A 154 -12.55 2.57 -12.60
C LYS A 154 -11.10 2.84 -12.23
N LEU A 155 -10.32 1.78 -12.00
CA LEU A 155 -8.91 1.88 -11.61
C LEU A 155 -8.11 2.80 -12.54
N GLU A 156 -8.37 2.72 -13.85
CA GLU A 156 -7.73 3.55 -14.87
C GLU A 156 -7.96 5.05 -14.63
N ASN A 157 -9.16 5.46 -14.25
CA ASN A 157 -9.49 6.85 -13.95
C ASN A 157 -8.67 7.39 -12.76
N PHE A 158 -8.34 6.54 -11.79
CA PHE A 158 -7.47 6.94 -10.66
C PHE A 158 -6.02 7.15 -11.09
N THR A 159 -5.56 6.48 -12.15
CA THR A 159 -4.21 6.70 -12.70
C THR A 159 -4.10 8.00 -13.48
N GLU A 160 -5.23 8.54 -13.95
CA GLU A 160 -5.33 9.80 -14.70
C GLU A 160 -5.52 11.02 -13.79
N MET A 161 -5.68 10.83 -12.48
CA MET A 161 -5.80 11.94 -11.53
C MET A 161 -4.55 12.83 -11.55
N PRO A 162 -4.68 14.15 -11.34
CA PRO A 162 -3.54 15.07 -11.31
C PRO A 162 -2.43 14.60 -10.37
N GLU A 163 -2.77 14.14 -9.17
CA GLU A 163 -1.80 13.69 -8.18
C GLU A 163 -1.06 12.42 -8.64
N ALA A 164 -1.76 11.50 -9.30
CA ALA A 164 -1.17 10.26 -9.81
C ALA A 164 -0.26 10.52 -11.02
N THR A 165 -0.70 11.38 -11.93
CA THR A 165 0.06 11.76 -13.14
C THR A 165 1.30 12.58 -12.78
N GLU A 166 1.17 13.59 -11.92
CA GLU A 166 2.29 14.41 -11.45
C GLU A 166 3.34 13.59 -10.68
N CYS A 167 2.90 12.60 -9.89
CA CYS A 167 3.79 11.69 -9.19
C CYS A 167 4.33 10.56 -10.08
N SER A 168 3.84 10.43 -11.32
CA SER A 168 4.14 9.31 -12.22
C SER A 168 3.92 7.96 -11.52
N LEU A 169 2.76 7.81 -10.87
CA LEU A 169 2.36 6.57 -10.23
C LEU A 169 2.04 5.51 -11.29
N LEU A 170 2.54 4.30 -11.07
CA LEU A 170 2.15 3.14 -11.85
C LEU A 170 0.74 2.70 -11.46
N MET A 171 0.01 2.09 -12.39
CA MET A 171 -1.32 1.53 -12.11
C MET A 171 -1.31 0.55 -10.93
N VAL A 172 -0.25 -0.26 -10.79
CA VAL A 172 -0.08 -1.18 -9.65
C VAL A 172 0.19 -0.46 -8.33
N GLU A 173 0.84 0.70 -8.35
CA GLU A 173 1.04 1.53 -7.15
C GLU A 173 -0.30 2.15 -6.72
N VAL A 174 -1.08 2.68 -7.68
CA VAL A 174 -2.44 3.19 -7.42
C VAL A 174 -3.34 2.08 -6.87
N ALA A 175 -3.34 0.90 -7.50
CA ALA A 175 -4.10 -0.25 -7.01
C ALA A 175 -3.69 -0.66 -5.59
N SER A 176 -2.39 -0.71 -5.31
CA SER A 176 -1.87 -1.11 -3.99
C SER A 176 -2.23 -0.08 -2.91
N LEU A 177 -2.15 1.21 -3.23
CA LEU A 177 -2.59 2.29 -2.35
C LEU A 177 -4.09 2.22 -2.07
N ARG A 178 -4.93 1.98 -3.10
CA ARG A 178 -6.37 1.79 -2.93
C ARG A 178 -6.67 0.55 -2.08
N LEU A 179 -6.01 -0.57 -2.34
CA LEU A 179 -6.15 -1.79 -1.53
C LEU A 179 -5.80 -1.55 -0.05
N TYR A 180 -4.79 -0.73 0.23
CA TYR A 180 -4.41 -0.36 1.60
C TYR A 180 -5.50 0.42 2.35
N THR A 181 -6.44 1.04 1.64
CA THR A 181 -7.58 1.73 2.27
C THR A 181 -8.75 0.81 2.59
N THR A 182 -8.72 -0.45 2.10
CA THR A 182 -9.73 -1.49 2.34
C THR A 182 -9.45 -2.25 3.64
N SER A 183 -10.40 -3.07 4.11
CA SER A 183 -10.18 -3.95 5.26
C SER A 183 -9.02 -4.95 5.07
N THR A 184 -8.45 -5.08 3.86
CA THR A 184 -7.19 -5.79 3.60
C THR A 184 -5.96 -5.13 4.24
N TYR A 185 -6.07 -3.90 4.75
CA TYR A 185 -4.98 -3.25 5.51
C TYR A 185 -4.50 -4.10 6.70
N THR A 186 -5.36 -4.95 7.27
CA THR A 186 -5.01 -5.83 8.40
C THR A 186 -3.94 -6.85 8.02
N LEU A 187 -4.00 -7.40 6.79
CA LEU A 187 -3.02 -8.33 6.25
C LEU A 187 -1.66 -7.69 5.99
N ILE A 188 -1.67 -6.37 5.78
CA ILE A 188 -0.46 -5.58 5.52
C ILE A 188 0.14 -5.13 6.85
N ASN A 189 -0.66 -4.52 7.72
CA ASN A 189 -0.15 -3.93 8.96
C ASN A 189 0.14 -4.97 10.05
N GLY A 190 -0.59 -6.10 10.11
CA GLY A 190 -0.39 -7.13 11.13
C GLY A 190 1.03 -7.69 11.15
N PRO A 191 1.53 -8.21 10.01
CA PRO A 191 2.91 -8.69 9.91
C PRO A 191 3.95 -7.59 10.15
N LEU A 192 3.71 -6.36 9.67
CA LEU A 192 4.61 -5.22 9.89
C LEU A 192 4.71 -4.84 11.37
N ARG A 193 3.60 -4.85 12.13
CA ARG A 193 3.60 -4.57 13.58
C ARG A 193 4.30 -5.68 14.37
N SER A 194 4.13 -6.93 13.94
CA SER A 194 4.74 -8.10 14.58
C SER A 194 6.24 -8.25 14.25
N SER A 195 6.73 -7.51 13.26
CA SER A 195 8.13 -7.58 12.80
C SER A 195 9.12 -6.88 13.74
N GLY A 196 8.66 -5.95 14.58
CA GLY A 196 9.53 -5.17 15.49
C GLY A 196 10.23 -6.00 16.57
N SER A 197 9.77 -7.24 16.81
CA SER A 197 10.35 -8.18 17.78
C SER A 197 11.14 -9.32 17.12
N LYS A 198 11.22 -9.35 15.79
CA LYS A 198 11.88 -10.45 15.03
C LYS A 198 13.32 -10.08 14.69
N THR A 199 14.22 -11.05 14.84
CA THR A 199 15.60 -10.99 14.36
C THR A 199 15.67 -11.00 12.83
N VAL A 200 16.80 -10.60 12.25
CA VAL A 200 17.04 -10.65 10.78
C VAL A 200 16.87 -12.07 10.23
N ALA A 201 17.29 -13.09 10.98
CA ALA A 201 17.13 -14.49 10.59
C ALA A 201 15.64 -14.90 10.55
N GLU A 202 14.85 -14.45 11.52
CA GLU A 202 13.40 -14.73 11.58
C GLU A 202 12.62 -13.98 10.51
N LEU A 203 13.01 -12.74 10.17
CA LEU A 203 12.42 -11.99 9.05
C LEU A 203 12.72 -12.67 7.70
N LYS A 204 13.91 -13.25 7.55
CA LYS A 204 14.29 -14.01 6.36
C LYS A 204 13.55 -15.35 6.27
N ALA A 205 13.24 -15.97 7.41
CA ALA A 205 12.49 -17.21 7.50
C ALA A 205 10.96 -17.02 7.36
N SER A 206 10.44 -15.84 7.70
CA SER A 206 9.01 -15.51 7.67
C SER A 206 8.79 -14.24 6.83
N PRO A 207 8.85 -14.35 5.48
CA PRO A 207 8.62 -13.21 4.61
C PRO A 207 7.20 -12.66 4.75
N HIS A 208 7.05 -11.37 4.48
CA HIS A 208 5.74 -10.71 4.53
C HIS A 208 4.78 -11.36 3.51
N PRO A 209 3.54 -11.72 3.88
CA PRO A 209 2.61 -12.43 2.99
C PRO A 209 2.23 -11.62 1.74
N LEU A 210 2.18 -10.29 1.87
CA LEU A 210 1.91 -9.35 0.78
C LEU A 210 3.15 -8.47 0.46
N ALA A 211 4.33 -9.07 0.31
CA ALA A 211 5.59 -8.33 0.18
C ALA A 211 5.63 -7.40 -1.03
N VAL A 212 5.11 -7.84 -2.18
CA VAL A 212 5.08 -7.06 -3.43
C VAL A 212 4.11 -5.89 -3.29
N THR A 213 2.92 -6.13 -2.75
CA THR A 213 1.92 -5.08 -2.46
C THR A 213 2.51 -4.04 -1.51
N THR A 214 3.18 -4.46 -0.42
CA THR A 214 3.85 -3.54 0.52
C THR A 214 4.96 -2.73 -0.14
N HIS A 215 5.72 -3.33 -1.07
CA HIS A 215 6.73 -2.63 -1.86
C HIS A 215 6.10 -1.52 -2.72
N TYR A 216 5.00 -1.82 -3.43
CA TYR A 216 4.30 -0.83 -4.25
C TYR A 216 3.64 0.29 -3.46
N ILE A 217 3.08 -0.01 -2.29
CA ILE A 217 2.61 1.02 -1.35
C ILE A 217 3.76 1.95 -0.97
N THR A 218 4.90 1.37 -0.59
CA THR A 218 6.09 2.14 -0.18
C THR A 218 6.60 3.03 -1.31
N ASN A 219 6.69 2.53 -2.54
CA ASN A 219 7.12 3.31 -3.69
C ASN A 219 6.14 4.42 -4.05
N GLY A 220 4.84 4.13 -4.08
CA GLY A 220 3.81 5.13 -4.35
C GLY A 220 3.82 6.26 -3.30
N LEU A 221 3.91 5.91 -2.01
CA LEU A 221 4.04 6.90 -0.92
C LEU A 221 5.31 7.74 -1.05
N LYS A 222 6.46 7.15 -1.42
CA LYS A 222 7.71 7.88 -1.63
C LYS A 222 7.57 8.93 -2.75
N LYS A 223 6.95 8.55 -3.87
CA LYS A 223 6.69 9.47 -5.01
C LYS A 223 5.78 10.62 -4.59
N MET A 224 4.66 10.33 -3.92
CA MET A 224 3.73 11.36 -3.43
C MET A 224 4.36 12.30 -2.39
N ARG A 225 5.21 11.79 -1.49
CA ARG A 225 5.93 12.64 -0.54
C ARG A 225 6.92 13.58 -1.24
N ALA A 226 7.62 13.10 -2.26
CA ALA A 226 8.53 13.94 -3.04
C ALA A 226 7.81 15.08 -3.75
N LEU A 227 6.58 14.85 -4.24
CA LEU A 227 5.73 15.90 -4.80
C LEU A 227 5.38 16.97 -3.76
N ASN A 228 4.92 16.54 -2.58
CA ASN A 228 4.54 17.47 -1.50
C ASN A 228 5.71 18.37 -1.10
N PHE A 229 6.94 17.84 -0.97
CA PHE A 229 8.10 18.69 -0.68
C PHE A 229 8.42 19.70 -1.80
N ARG A 230 8.17 19.37 -3.07
CA ARG A 230 8.35 20.29 -4.21
C ARG A 230 7.30 21.41 -4.23
N THR A 231 6.06 21.11 -3.86
CA THR A 231 5.00 22.13 -3.79
C THR A 231 5.23 23.08 -2.61
N PHE A 232 5.67 22.57 -1.45
CA PHE A 232 6.05 23.40 -0.30
C PHE A 232 7.25 24.32 -0.59
N THR A 233 8.29 23.83 -1.26
CA THR A 233 9.48 24.65 -1.59
C THR A 233 9.20 25.72 -2.65
N LYS A 234 8.32 25.45 -3.63
CA LYS A 234 7.87 26.48 -4.59
C LYS A 234 6.99 27.54 -3.92
N ALA A 235 6.11 27.14 -3.00
CA ALA A 235 5.27 28.07 -2.25
C ALA A 235 6.08 28.97 -1.31
N SER A 236 7.19 28.49 -0.74
CA SER A 236 8.10 29.31 0.06
C SER A 236 8.95 30.27 -0.80
N GLN A 237 9.41 29.83 -1.96
CA GLN A 237 10.21 30.68 -2.88
C GLN A 237 9.39 31.80 -3.55
N GLY A 238 8.07 31.64 -3.67
CA GLY A 238 7.18 32.68 -4.19
C GLY A 238 6.92 33.84 -3.24
N LYS A 239 7.36 33.78 -1.98
CA LYS A 239 7.13 34.82 -0.97
C LYS A 239 8.29 35.80 -0.77
N ASP A 240 9.48 35.47 -1.27
CA ASP A 240 10.70 36.26 -1.04
C ASP A 240 11.14 37.09 -2.27
N SER A 241 10.32 37.18 -3.32
CA SER A 241 10.66 37.90 -4.57
C SER A 241 9.89 39.20 -4.81
N ILE A 242 9.20 39.73 -3.81
CA ILE A 242 8.68 41.11 -3.85
C ILE A 242 9.53 41.96 -2.90
N ILE A 243 10.70 42.35 -3.38
CA ILE A 243 11.32 43.60 -2.97
C ILE A 243 11.39 44.41 -4.25
N ASP A 244 10.50 45.39 -4.35
CA ASP A 244 10.42 46.33 -5.46
C ASP A 244 11.77 47.02 -5.66
N GLU A 245 12.22 46.98 -6.91
CA GLU A 245 13.35 47.73 -7.44
C GLU A 245 12.97 49.20 -7.54
N ALA A 246 13.04 49.92 -6.41
CA ALA A 246 12.84 51.37 -6.35
C ALA A 246 13.68 51.98 -5.20
N ASP A 247 14.95 52.24 -5.48
CA ASP A 247 15.64 53.52 -5.26
C ASP A 247 17.15 53.28 -5.28
N ALA A 248 17.79 53.75 -6.35
CA ALA A 248 19.23 53.92 -6.41
C ALA A 248 19.61 55.26 -5.78
N PRO A 249 20.39 55.32 -4.70
CA PRO A 249 21.06 56.56 -4.31
C PRO A 249 22.41 56.68 -5.04
N PRO A 250 22.82 57.90 -5.41
CA PRO A 250 24.01 58.13 -6.21
C PRO A 250 25.30 58.00 -5.40
N ALA A 251 26.37 57.72 -6.15
CA ALA A 251 27.73 57.47 -5.68
C ALA A 251 28.34 58.59 -4.81
N SER A 252 29.04 58.17 -3.76
CA SER A 252 30.21 58.90 -3.22
C SER A 252 31.14 57.95 -2.45
N SER A 253 32.39 57.88 -2.86
CA SER A 253 33.55 57.41 -2.07
C SER A 253 34.44 58.64 -1.78
N PRO A 254 35.62 58.56 -1.13
CA PRO A 254 36.16 57.61 -0.14
C PRO A 254 36.85 58.33 1.05
N THR A 255 37.03 57.66 2.20
CA THR A 255 38.09 57.88 3.23
C THR A 255 37.84 56.82 4.32
N GLY A 256 38.76 56.11 4.95
CA GLY A 256 40.21 56.14 5.06
C GLY A 256 40.55 55.58 6.46
N ALA A 257 41.63 54.78 6.55
CA ALA A 257 42.41 54.42 7.74
C ALA A 257 41.91 53.33 8.73
N ALA A 258 42.63 52.20 8.66
CA ALA A 258 43.51 51.63 9.70
C ALA A 258 42.99 51.35 11.13
N GLY A 259 43.27 50.13 11.62
CA GLY A 259 43.33 49.85 13.04
C GLY A 259 43.35 48.35 13.37
N ALA A 260 44.43 47.90 14.01
CA ALA A 260 44.80 46.51 14.22
C ALA A 260 44.34 45.93 15.57
N THR A 261 44.72 44.66 15.78
CA THR A 261 45.04 43.96 17.06
C THR A 261 44.00 43.03 17.72
N ALA A 262 44.33 41.73 17.63
CA ALA A 262 44.51 40.72 18.69
C ALA A 262 43.76 40.84 20.03
N SER A 263 43.20 39.71 20.50
CA SER A 263 43.80 38.89 21.58
C SER A 263 42.75 38.02 22.28
N ALA A 264 43.20 36.81 22.64
CA ALA A 264 42.49 35.78 23.38
C ALA A 264 42.05 36.19 24.79
N THR A 265 41.04 35.50 25.32
CA THR A 265 41.05 34.97 26.69
C THR A 265 40.14 33.77 26.83
N ALA A 266 40.73 32.69 27.36
CA ALA A 266 40.07 31.56 27.96
C ALA A 266 39.31 31.98 29.23
N GLY A 267 38.23 31.28 29.54
CA GLY A 267 37.41 31.49 30.72
C GLY A 267 36.63 30.23 31.07
N ASP A 268 37.39 29.23 31.49
CA ASP A 268 36.96 28.03 32.18
C ASP A 268 36.24 28.41 33.50
N MET A 269 35.02 27.94 33.73
CA MET A 269 34.45 27.79 35.07
C MET A 269 33.49 26.59 35.12
N ALA A 270 34.03 25.53 35.71
CA ALA A 270 33.33 24.46 36.38
C ALA A 270 32.33 24.99 37.43
N GLY A 271 31.25 24.23 37.68
CA GLY A 271 30.37 24.53 38.82
C GLY A 271 29.07 23.74 38.92
N GLY A 272 29.16 22.41 39.10
CA GLY A 272 28.57 21.70 40.25
C GLY A 272 27.05 21.64 40.51
N MET A 273 26.68 20.42 40.94
CA MET A 273 25.59 20.04 41.86
C MET A 273 24.19 19.83 41.24
N ALA A 274 23.70 18.60 41.09
CA ALA A 274 23.35 17.55 42.06
C ALA A 274 21.88 17.65 42.54
N GLY A 275 21.17 16.51 42.45
CA GLY A 275 20.30 16.06 43.53
C GLY A 275 18.83 15.81 43.21
N GLY A 276 18.41 14.55 43.43
CA GLY A 276 17.11 14.20 44.05
C GLY A 276 16.01 13.77 43.08
N MET A 277 15.76 12.47 42.84
CA MET A 277 15.06 11.48 43.68
C MET A 277 13.55 11.71 43.91
N ALA A 278 12.83 10.64 43.58
CA ALA A 278 11.68 10.04 44.26
C ALA A 278 10.26 10.48 43.86
N GLY A 279 9.44 9.44 43.58
CA GLY A 279 8.02 9.45 43.28
C GLY A 279 7.66 8.16 42.53
#